data_AF-A0A1G8SKE8-F1
#
_entry.id   AF-A0A1G8SKE8-F1
#
_cell.length_a   1.000
_cell.length_b   1.000
_cell.length_c   1.000
_cell.angle_alpha   90.00
_cell.angle_beta   90.00
_cell.angle_gamma   90.00
#
_symmetry.space_group_name_H-M   'P 1'
#
loop_
_entity.id
_entity.type
_entity.pdbx_description
1 polymer ?
#
loop_
_entity_poly.entity_id
_entity_poly.type
_entity_poly.pdbx_seq_one_letter_code
_entity_poly.pdbx_strand_id
1 'polypeptide(L)'
;MQDEPTPIELTKSVADFLRNDITPLISGHQAFKLRVAINILDLVTRQLTREEGSDAREVERLRALLGMDGTVTELNRTLADRIAKGEMDLATPGLAEHLWATTMDKLAVDQPNYASYNRELSRGG
;
A
#
# COMPACT_ATOMS: atom_id res chain seq x y z
N MET A 1 3.20 15.54 30.38
CA MET A 1 2.54 14.53 29.54
C MET A 1 3.66 13.97 28.66
N GLN A 2 4.12 12.75 28.93
CA GLN A 2 5.10 12.10 28.06
C GLN A 2 4.29 11.56 26.89
N ASP A 3 4.56 12.03 25.68
CA ASP A 3 4.00 11.41 24.48
C ASP A 3 4.69 10.05 24.32
N GLU A 4 3.90 8.97 24.36
CA GLU A 4 4.41 7.64 24.08
C GLU A 4 4.77 7.54 22.58
N PRO A 5 5.90 6.92 22.23
CA PRO A 5 6.29 6.78 20.84
C PRO A 5 5.23 5.98 20.06
N THR A 6 4.85 6.50 18.91
CA THR A 6 3.88 5.88 18.01
C THR A 6 4.41 4.55 17.47
N PRO A 7 3.53 3.62 17.02
CA PRO A 7 3.95 2.39 16.35
C PRO A 7 4.86 2.63 15.14
N ILE A 8 4.66 3.75 14.43
CA ILE A 8 5.52 4.20 13.31
C ILE A 8 6.93 4.53 13.81
N GLU A 9 7.05 5.33 14.87
CA GLU A 9 8.35 5.71 15.46
C GLU A 9 9.10 4.51 16.02
N LEU A 10 8.39 3.61 16.70
CA LEU A 10 8.96 2.36 17.23
C LEU A 10 9.49 1.47 16.11
N THR A 11 8.70 1.24 15.07
CA THR A 11 9.10 0.39 13.93
C THR A 11 10.29 0.97 13.19
N LYS A 12 10.29 2.29 12.95
CA LYS A 12 11.39 2.99 12.28
C LYS A 12 12.68 2.94 13.09
N SER A 13 12.60 3.17 14.40
CA SER A 13 13.76 3.09 15.30
C SER A 13 14.46 1.73 15.23
N VAL A 14 13.67 0.63 15.23
CA VAL A 14 14.22 -0.72 15.09
C VAL A 14 14.86 -0.93 13.71
N ALA A 15 14.19 -0.49 12.63
CA ALA A 15 14.74 -0.61 11.27
C ALA A 15 16.07 0.14 11.12
N ASP A 16 16.16 1.35 11.68
CA ASP A 16 17.36 2.19 11.62
C ASP A 16 18.52 1.57 12.41
N PHE A 17 18.27 1.05 13.61
CA PHE A 17 19.28 0.31 14.38
C PHE A 17 19.80 -0.92 13.63
N LEU A 18 18.90 -1.74 13.08
CA LEU A 18 19.30 -2.94 12.31
C LEU A 18 20.11 -2.57 11.07
N ARG A 19 19.78 -1.46 10.42
CA ARG A 19 20.43 -0.99 9.19
C ARG A 19 21.79 -0.35 9.47
N ASN A 20 21.88 0.50 10.47
CA ASN A 20 23.07 1.34 10.71
C ASN A 20 24.09 0.66 11.62
N ASP A 21 23.63 -0.05 12.65
CA ASP A 21 24.48 -0.62 13.68
C ASP A 21 24.76 -2.11 13.45
N ILE A 22 23.75 -2.87 13.02
CA ILE A 22 23.86 -4.34 12.93
C ILE A 22 24.32 -4.81 11.55
N THR A 23 23.83 -4.22 10.47
CA THR A 23 24.20 -4.62 9.10
C THR A 23 25.71 -4.60 8.83
N PRO A 24 26.51 -3.61 9.31
CA PRO A 24 27.96 -3.62 9.12
C PRO A 24 28.68 -4.80 9.78
N LEU A 25 28.07 -5.42 10.79
CA LEU A 25 28.65 -6.50 11.58
C LEU A 25 28.34 -7.90 11.02
N ILE A 26 27.38 -8.01 10.08
CA ILE A 26 26.90 -9.28 9.55
C ILE A 26 27.28 -9.42 8.08
N SER A 27 27.72 -10.61 7.66
CA SER A 27 28.13 -10.91 6.29
C SER A 27 27.47 -12.20 5.76
N GLY A 28 27.68 -12.47 4.47
CA GLY A 28 27.20 -13.68 3.81
C GLY A 28 25.67 -13.82 3.80
N HIS A 29 25.18 -15.05 3.93
CA HIS A 29 23.75 -15.36 3.85
C HIS A 29 22.90 -14.66 4.93
N GLN A 30 23.45 -14.44 6.12
CA GLN A 30 22.72 -13.77 7.20
C GLN A 30 22.52 -12.28 6.93
N ALA A 31 23.48 -11.62 6.26
CA ALA A 31 23.33 -10.23 5.85
C ALA A 31 22.18 -10.06 4.84
N PHE A 32 21.98 -11.04 3.96
CA PHE A 32 20.83 -11.05 3.05
C PHE A 32 19.51 -11.13 3.83
N LYS A 33 19.38 -12.08 4.76
CA LYS A 33 18.17 -12.22 5.60
C LYS A 33 17.89 -10.95 6.41
N LEU A 34 18.93 -10.30 6.94
CA LEU A 34 18.78 -9.04 7.67
C LEU A 34 18.23 -7.92 6.77
N ARG A 35 18.73 -7.79 5.53
CA ARG A 35 18.20 -6.82 4.56
C ARG A 35 16.73 -7.10 4.24
N VAL A 36 16.34 -8.37 4.12
CA VAL A 36 14.93 -8.75 3.93
C VAL A 36 14.08 -8.32 5.14
N ALA A 37 14.54 -8.57 6.37
CA ALA A 37 13.82 -8.15 7.57
C ALA A 37 13.66 -6.63 7.66
N ILE A 38 14.72 -5.87 7.36
CA ILE A 38 14.68 -4.40 7.32
C ILE A 38 13.65 -3.92 6.29
N ASN A 39 13.64 -4.49 5.08
CA ASN A 39 12.67 -4.14 4.06
C ASN A 39 11.22 -4.42 4.49
N ILE A 40 10.99 -5.48 5.28
CA ILE A 40 9.67 -5.79 5.85
C ILE A 40 9.27 -4.74 6.90
N LEU A 41 10.20 -4.30 7.75
CA LEU A 41 9.92 -3.21 8.72
C LEU A 41 9.59 -1.89 8.01
N ASP A 42 10.29 -1.58 6.92
CA ASP A 42 9.97 -0.42 6.09
C ASP A 42 8.58 -0.55 5.44
N LEU A 43 8.18 -1.76 5.05
CA LEU A 43 6.84 -2.04 4.52
C LEU A 43 5.76 -1.79 5.59
N VAL A 44 5.93 -2.34 6.79
CA VAL A 44 5.01 -2.12 7.92
C VAL A 44 4.88 -0.62 8.22
N THR A 45 5.99 0.12 8.22
CA THR A 45 5.99 1.57 8.43
C THR A 45 5.15 2.29 7.37
N ARG A 46 5.28 1.91 6.09
CA ARG A 46 4.47 2.49 4.99
C ARG A 46 2.99 2.13 5.11
N GLN A 47 2.66 0.91 5.54
CA GLN A 47 1.27 0.49 5.77
C GLN A 47 0.63 1.35 6.88
N LEU A 48 1.27 1.42 8.04
CA LEU A 48 0.80 2.22 9.18
C LEU A 48 0.65 3.71 8.85
N THR A 49 1.49 4.26 7.97
CA THR A 49 1.40 5.67 7.57
C THR A 49 0.22 5.95 6.62
N ARG A 50 -0.29 4.94 5.92
CA ARG A 50 -1.25 5.13 4.81
C ARG A 50 -2.68 4.67 5.11
N GLU A 51 -2.88 3.84 6.14
CA GLU A 51 -4.20 3.29 6.53
C GLU A 51 -5.27 4.36 6.79
N GLU A 52 -4.92 5.61 7.10
CA GLU A 52 -5.94 6.67 7.32
C GLU A 52 -6.35 7.44 6.05
N GLY A 53 -5.47 7.57 5.05
CA GLY A 53 -5.69 8.46 3.91
C GLY A 53 -6.02 7.78 2.57
N SER A 54 -5.55 6.54 2.36
CA SER A 54 -5.82 5.79 1.13
C SER A 54 -7.26 5.29 1.09
N ASP A 55 -7.76 4.84 2.24
CA ASP A 55 -9.08 4.24 2.39
C ASP A 55 -10.19 5.24 2.08
N ALA A 56 -10.04 6.50 2.49
CA ALA A 56 -11.04 7.53 2.21
C ALA A 56 -11.26 7.77 0.71
N ARG A 57 -10.16 7.93 -0.05
CA ARG A 57 -10.23 8.15 -1.51
C ARG A 57 -10.70 6.92 -2.27
N GLU A 58 -10.32 5.72 -1.82
CA GLU A 58 -10.81 4.47 -2.40
C GLU A 58 -12.32 4.33 -2.18
N VAL A 59 -12.80 4.61 -0.96
CA VAL A 59 -14.22 4.59 -0.61
C VAL A 59 -15.01 5.59 -1.45
N GLU A 60 -14.54 6.82 -1.63
CA GLU A 60 -15.21 7.80 -2.50
C GLU A 60 -15.36 7.30 -3.95
N ARG A 61 -14.29 6.75 -4.54
CA ARG A 61 -14.34 6.17 -5.89
C ARG A 61 -15.31 4.99 -5.97
N LEU A 62 -15.28 4.10 -4.98
CA LEU A 62 -16.17 2.93 -4.92
C LEU A 62 -17.63 3.33 -4.75
N ARG A 63 -17.94 4.33 -3.92
CA ARG A 63 -19.30 4.87 -3.76
C ARG A 63 -19.83 5.44 -5.05
N ALA A 64 -19.02 6.25 -5.74
CA ALA A 64 -19.37 6.82 -7.04
C ALA A 64 -19.63 5.73 -8.09
N LEU A 65 -18.82 4.66 -8.10
CA LEU A 65 -18.91 3.57 -9.06
C LEU A 65 -20.09 2.62 -8.80
N LEU A 66 -20.36 2.30 -7.53
CA LEU A 66 -21.36 1.30 -7.16
C LEU A 66 -22.73 1.90 -6.86
N GLY A 67 -22.80 3.21 -6.60
CA GLY A 67 -24.02 3.93 -6.22
C GLY A 67 -24.52 3.55 -4.82
N MET A 68 -23.62 3.15 -3.91
CA MET A 68 -23.97 2.71 -2.56
C MET A 68 -22.91 3.10 -1.54
N ASP A 69 -23.34 3.26 -0.30
CA ASP A 69 -22.46 3.45 0.85
C ASP A 69 -22.07 2.12 1.50
N GLY A 70 -20.94 2.13 2.21
CA GLY A 70 -20.41 0.98 2.93
C GLY A 70 -18.98 1.21 3.38
N THR A 71 -18.43 0.23 4.08
CA THR A 71 -16.99 0.15 4.37
C THR A 71 -16.21 -0.21 3.10
N VAL A 72 -14.91 0.10 3.05
CA VAL A 72 -14.03 -0.25 1.92
C VAL A 72 -14.08 -1.76 1.61
N THR A 73 -14.17 -2.61 2.64
CA THR A 73 -14.28 -4.07 2.52
C THR A 73 -15.60 -4.49 1.88
N GLU A 74 -16.72 -3.91 2.31
CA GLU A 74 -18.04 -4.23 1.75
C GLU A 74 -18.14 -3.79 0.29
N LEU A 75 -17.68 -2.57 -0.01
CA LEU A 75 -17.71 -2.01 -1.35
C LEU A 75 -16.81 -2.81 -2.32
N ASN A 76 -15.60 -3.17 -1.90
CA ASN A 76 -14.72 -4.03 -2.71
C ASN A 76 -15.32 -5.41 -2.98
N ARG A 77 -15.97 -6.01 -1.97
CA ARG A 77 -16.67 -7.30 -2.14
C ARG A 77 -17.80 -7.17 -3.16
N THR A 78 -18.63 -6.13 -3.05
CA THR A 78 -19.71 -5.89 -4.02
C THR A 78 -19.16 -5.65 -5.42
N LEU A 79 -18.09 -4.88 -5.58
CA LEU A 79 -17.45 -4.68 -6.87
C LEU A 79 -16.98 -6.00 -7.48
N ALA A 80 -16.28 -6.83 -6.70
CA ALA A 80 -15.79 -8.13 -7.14
C ALA A 80 -16.95 -9.05 -7.58
N ASP A 81 -18.05 -9.06 -6.82
CA ASP A 81 -19.24 -9.85 -7.16
C ASP A 81 -19.89 -9.39 -8.47
N ARG A 82 -20.01 -8.08 -8.71
CA ARG A 82 -20.57 -7.53 -9.96
C ARG A 82 -19.70 -7.85 -11.16
N ILE A 83 -18.37 -7.76 -11.03
CA ILE A 83 -17.42 -8.15 -12.07
C ILE A 83 -17.53 -9.65 -12.36
N ALA A 84 -17.56 -10.49 -11.32
CA ALA A 84 -17.64 -11.95 -11.48
C ALA A 84 -18.94 -12.40 -12.17
N LYS A 85 -20.04 -11.66 -11.98
CA LYS A 85 -21.32 -11.89 -12.66
C LYS A 85 -21.37 -11.31 -14.08
N GLY A 86 -20.37 -10.54 -14.50
CA GLY A 86 -20.37 -9.83 -15.78
C GLY A 86 -21.31 -8.62 -15.82
N GLU A 87 -21.76 -8.14 -14.66
CA GLU A 87 -22.58 -6.92 -14.53
C GLU A 87 -21.74 -5.65 -14.71
N MET A 88 -20.42 -5.77 -14.50
CA MET A 88 -19.43 -4.72 -14.73
C MET A 88 -18.20 -5.30 -15.43
N ASP A 89 -17.62 -4.53 -16.32
CA ASP A 89 -16.44 -4.87 -17.09
C ASP A 89 -15.58 -3.63 -17.38
N LEU A 90 -14.49 -3.78 -18.13
CA LEU A 90 -13.61 -2.65 -18.46
C LEU A 90 -14.28 -1.57 -19.34
N ALA A 91 -15.44 -1.84 -19.94
CA ALA A 91 -16.22 -0.82 -20.65
C ALA A 91 -17.13 -0.03 -19.69
N THR A 92 -17.28 -0.47 -18.44
CA THR A 92 -18.02 0.26 -17.42
C THR A 92 -17.32 1.58 -17.08
N PRO A 93 -17.98 2.74 -17.25
CA PRO A 93 -17.38 4.04 -16.96
C PRO A 93 -16.85 4.11 -15.51
N GLY A 94 -15.65 4.64 -15.31
CA GLY A 94 -15.04 4.74 -13.98
C GLY A 94 -14.34 3.49 -13.47
N LEU A 95 -14.63 2.29 -14.00
CA LEU A 95 -14.08 1.05 -13.44
C LEU A 95 -12.57 0.94 -13.70
N ALA A 96 -12.12 1.13 -14.94
CA ALA A 96 -10.70 1.03 -15.29
C ALA A 96 -9.86 2.06 -14.51
N GLU A 97 -10.36 3.30 -14.38
CA GLU A 97 -9.71 4.38 -13.63
C GLU A 97 -9.62 4.06 -12.13
N HIS A 98 -10.70 3.51 -11.55
CA HIS A 98 -10.70 3.06 -10.16
C HIS A 98 -9.66 1.95 -9.94
N LEU A 99 -9.68 0.89 -10.76
CA LEU A 99 -8.75 -0.24 -10.63
C LEU A 99 -7.30 0.24 -10.75
N TRP A 100 -7.02 1.12 -11.72
CA TRP A 100 -5.70 1.68 -11.92
C TRP A 100 -5.23 2.51 -10.72
N ALA A 101 -6.07 3.45 -10.24
CA ALA A 101 -5.76 4.28 -9.09
C ALA A 101 -5.48 3.42 -7.84
N THR A 102 -6.33 2.43 -7.57
CA THR A 102 -6.17 1.51 -6.43
C THR A 102 -4.90 0.64 -6.56
N THR A 103 -4.54 0.21 -7.78
CA THR A 103 -3.28 -0.52 -8.01
C THR A 103 -2.06 0.37 -7.78
N MET A 104 -2.07 1.60 -8.30
CA MET A 104 -0.98 2.57 -8.08
C MET A 104 -0.86 2.94 -6.61
N ASP A 105 -1.99 3.04 -5.91
CA ASP A 105 -2.01 3.25 -4.47
C ASP A 105 -1.31 2.08 -3.76
N LYS A 106 -1.70 0.84 -4.00
CA LYS A 106 -1.05 -0.34 -3.39
C LYS A 106 0.44 -0.46 -3.72
N LEU A 107 0.83 -0.21 -4.96
CA LEU A 107 2.24 -0.30 -5.39
C LEU A 107 3.15 0.70 -4.67
N ALA A 108 2.68 1.91 -4.35
CA ALA A 108 3.50 2.85 -3.57
C ALA A 108 3.78 2.36 -2.15
N VAL A 109 2.93 1.49 -1.59
CA VAL A 109 3.16 0.87 -0.27
C VAL A 109 4.06 -0.35 -0.42
N ASP A 110 3.65 -1.29 -1.27
CA ASP A 110 4.26 -2.61 -1.31
C ASP A 110 5.61 -2.60 -2.03
N GLN A 111 5.70 -1.86 -3.13
CA GLN A 111 6.84 -1.88 -4.03
C GLN A 111 7.17 -0.49 -4.62
N PRO A 112 7.48 0.52 -3.79
CA PRO A 112 7.71 1.90 -4.25
C PRO A 112 8.86 2.05 -5.26
N ASN A 113 9.78 1.09 -5.31
CA ASN A 113 10.91 1.09 -6.26
C ASN A 113 10.68 0.16 -7.47
N TYR A 114 9.49 -0.38 -7.66
CA TYR A 114 9.19 -1.27 -8.78
C TYR A 114 9.30 -0.50 -10.11
N ALA A 115 10.09 -1.04 -11.05
CA ALA A 115 10.43 -0.33 -12.28
C ALA A 115 9.20 0.05 -13.13
N SER A 116 8.16 -0.79 -13.15
CA SER A 116 6.91 -0.46 -13.86
C SER A 116 6.12 0.62 -13.12
N TYR A 117 6.06 0.58 -11.78
CA TYR A 117 5.41 1.62 -10.98
C TYR A 117 6.04 3.00 -11.21
N ASN A 118 7.37 3.09 -11.13
CA ASN A 118 8.11 4.34 -11.38
C ASN A 118 7.91 4.88 -12.80
N ARG A 119 7.81 3.99 -13.79
CA ARG A 119 7.56 4.36 -15.18
C ARG A 119 6.17 4.96 -15.37
N GLU A 120 5.15 4.36 -14.76
CA GLU A 120 3.77 4.87 -14.86
C GLU A 120 3.58 6.18 -14.10
N LEU A 121 4.23 6.35 -12.94
CA LEU A 121 4.32 7.65 -12.24
C LEU A 121 4.87 8.76 -13.15
N SER A 122 5.93 8.45 -13.92
CA SER A 122 6.61 9.42 -14.80
C SER A 122 5.80 9.78 -16.05
N ARG A 123 4.72 9.05 -16.35
CA ARG A 123 3.82 9.34 -17.49
C ARG A 123 2.63 10.22 -17.11
N GLY A 124 2.30 10.29 -15.82
CA GLY A 124 1.15 11.03 -15.29
C GLY A 124 1.49 12.39 -14.67
N GLY A 125 2.78 12.79 -14.67
CA GLY A 125 3.25 14.12 -14.27
C GLY A 125 3.72 14.92 -15.47
#